data_AF-A0A5B7IWU6-F1
#
_entry.id   AF-A0A5B7IWU6-F1
#
_cell.length_a   1.000
_cell.length_b   1.000
_cell.length_c   1.000
_cell.angle_alpha   90.00
_cell.angle_beta   90.00
_cell.angle_gamma   90.00
#
_symmetry.space_group_name_H-M   'P 1'
#
loop_
_entity.id
_entity.type
_entity.pdbx_description
1 polymer ?
#
loop_
_entity_poly.entity_id
_entity_poly.type
_entity_poly.pdbx_seq_one_letter_code
_entity_poly.pdbx_strand_id
1 'polypeptide(L)'
;MDPVSRASAWRLGWPTPIDYNDNEGFCGGFNHQYEVNGGKCGICGDSWEEDPRPHEAPNGLYATGTITKQYTQGQVFTLAANITTNHRGHFEVRICPDPKVEATEECLHQYV
;
A
#
# COMPACT_ATOMS: atom_id res chain seq x y z
N MET A 1 8.43 -5.18 8.16
CA MET A 1 6.98 -5.07 7.98
C MET A 1 6.36 -4.71 9.32
N ASP A 2 6.46 -3.45 9.74
CA ASP A 2 5.75 -2.91 10.91
C ASP A 2 5.50 -1.41 10.67
N PRO A 3 4.24 -0.93 10.62
CA PRO A 3 3.02 -1.74 10.55
C PRO A 3 3.02 -2.62 9.28
N VAL A 4 2.31 -3.76 9.31
CA VAL A 4 2.22 -4.64 8.14
C VAL A 4 1.17 -4.11 7.15
N SER A 5 1.51 -4.10 5.87
CA SER A 5 0.66 -3.64 4.76
C SER A 5 -0.46 -4.65 4.45
N ARG A 6 -1.44 -4.23 3.64
CA ARG A 6 -2.55 -5.08 3.17
C ARG A 6 -2.04 -6.34 2.45
N ALA A 7 -1.04 -6.17 1.58
CA ALA A 7 -0.42 -7.27 0.82
C ALA A 7 0.25 -8.32 1.72
N SER A 8 0.93 -7.88 2.79
CA SER A 8 1.77 -8.77 3.62
C SER A 8 1.11 -9.25 4.92
N ALA A 9 -0.10 -8.77 5.25
CA ALA A 9 -0.73 -9.05 6.55
C ALA A 9 -0.86 -10.56 6.83
N TRP A 10 -1.14 -11.36 5.81
CA TRP A 10 -1.23 -12.82 5.92
C TRP A 10 0.08 -13.46 6.42
N ARG A 11 1.25 -12.89 6.10
CA ARG A 11 2.56 -13.41 6.54
C ARG A 11 2.72 -13.38 8.06
N LEU A 12 2.00 -12.50 8.74
CA LEU A 12 2.03 -12.34 10.20
C LEU A 12 0.80 -12.96 10.88
N GLY A 13 0.03 -13.78 10.17
CA GLY A 13 -1.10 -14.53 10.73
C GLY A 13 -2.39 -13.72 10.89
N TRP A 14 -2.48 -12.54 10.28
CA TRP A 14 -3.75 -11.81 10.21
C TRP A 14 -4.76 -12.55 9.32
N PRO A 15 -6.07 -12.48 9.61
CA PRO A 15 -7.11 -13.14 8.83
C PRO A 15 -7.42 -12.38 7.52
N THR A 16 -6.42 -12.22 6.66
CA THR A 16 -6.52 -11.60 5.34
C THR A 16 -6.25 -12.63 4.24
N PRO A 17 -6.74 -12.43 3.00
CA PRO A 17 -6.36 -13.28 1.88
C PRO A 17 -4.84 -13.37 1.70
N ILE A 18 -4.36 -14.51 1.22
CA ILE A 18 -2.94 -14.72 0.95
C ILE A 18 -2.58 -14.04 -0.37
N ASP A 19 -1.56 -13.18 -0.32
CA ASP A 19 -0.89 -12.64 -1.50
C ASP A 19 0.54 -13.19 -1.55
N TYR A 20 0.78 -14.20 -2.40
CA TYR A 20 2.11 -14.78 -2.56
C TYR A 20 3.10 -13.81 -3.24
N ASN A 21 2.58 -12.77 -3.89
CA ASN A 21 3.33 -11.75 -4.62
C ASN A 21 3.29 -10.40 -3.88
N ASP A 22 3.19 -10.41 -2.55
CA ASP A 22 3.05 -9.20 -1.72
C ASP A 22 4.21 -8.20 -1.80
N ASN A 23 5.31 -8.57 -2.48
CA ASN A 23 6.42 -7.70 -2.82
C ASN A 23 6.36 -7.11 -4.25
N GLU A 24 5.24 -7.27 -4.96
CA GLU A 24 5.02 -6.82 -6.34
C GLU A 24 4.07 -5.61 -6.45
N GLY A 25 3.97 -4.79 -5.39
CA GLY A 25 3.29 -3.48 -5.40
C GLY A 25 4.04 -2.41 -6.19
N PHE A 26 4.36 -2.69 -7.46
CA PHE A 26 5.21 -1.92 -8.38
C PHE A 26 4.44 -1.27 -9.54
N CYS A 27 3.19 -0.89 -9.32
CA CYS A 27 2.34 -0.15 -10.27
C CYS A 27 2.05 -0.89 -11.58
N GLY A 28 1.99 -2.22 -11.54
CA GLY A 28 1.86 -3.08 -12.74
C GLY A 28 3.16 -3.26 -13.55
N GLY A 29 4.29 -2.76 -13.04
CA GLY A 29 5.60 -2.84 -13.67
C GLY A 29 6.00 -1.56 -14.43
N PHE A 30 7.31 -1.29 -14.50
CA PHE A 30 7.85 -0.02 -15.01
C PHE A 30 7.33 0.36 -16.40
N ASN A 31 7.39 -0.54 -17.38
CA ASN A 31 6.95 -0.24 -18.74
C ASN A 31 5.45 0.07 -18.78
N HIS A 32 4.65 -0.73 -18.06
CA HIS A 32 3.20 -0.55 -17.99
C HIS A 32 2.82 0.78 -17.34
N GLN A 33 3.48 1.12 -16.22
CA GLN A 33 3.27 2.39 -15.52
C GLN A 33 3.51 3.59 -16.45
N TYR A 34 4.64 3.64 -17.15
CA TYR A 34 5.05 4.86 -17.88
C TYR A 34 4.53 4.91 -19.32
N GLU A 35 4.53 3.79 -20.04
CA GLU A 35 4.14 3.77 -21.46
C GLU A 35 2.62 3.63 -21.65
N VAL A 36 1.93 2.94 -20.73
CA VAL A 36 0.47 2.70 -20.83
C VAL A 36 -0.31 3.64 -19.90
N ASN A 37 0.07 3.67 -18.63
CA ASN A 37 -0.66 4.42 -17.60
C ASN A 37 -0.23 5.90 -17.47
N GLY A 38 0.71 6.37 -18.29
CA GLY A 38 1.16 7.77 -18.28
C GLY A 38 1.81 8.20 -16.96
N GLY A 39 2.53 7.27 -16.31
CA GLY A 39 3.19 7.47 -15.02
C GLY A 39 2.31 7.20 -13.81
N LYS A 40 1.00 6.95 -13.99
CA LYS A 40 0.06 6.76 -12.89
C LYS A 40 0.20 5.39 -12.23
N CYS A 41 -0.11 5.33 -10.94
CA CYS A 41 -0.09 4.13 -10.10
C CYS A 41 -1.32 4.13 -9.20
N GLY A 42 -1.85 2.95 -8.86
CA GLY A 42 -2.81 2.83 -7.75
C GLY A 42 -2.15 3.30 -6.45
N ILE A 43 -2.92 3.91 -5.55
CA ILE A 43 -2.39 4.50 -4.30
C ILE A 43 -1.81 3.43 -3.36
N CYS A 44 -2.18 2.17 -3.58
CA CYS A 44 -1.66 1.01 -2.85
C CYS A 44 -0.65 0.16 -3.64
N GLY A 45 -0.15 0.64 -4.80
CA GLY A 45 0.87 -0.04 -5.61
C GLY A 45 0.34 -0.94 -6.72
N ASP A 46 -0.99 -1.04 -6.88
CA ASP A 46 -1.66 -1.73 -7.97
C ASP A 46 -1.45 -1.03 -9.32
N SER A 47 -1.72 -1.73 -10.44
CA SER A 47 -1.75 -1.08 -11.75
C SER A 47 -2.86 -0.03 -11.79
N TRP A 48 -2.60 1.13 -12.40
CA TRP A 48 -3.56 2.24 -12.41
C TRP A 48 -4.90 1.87 -13.08
N GLU A 49 -4.86 1.07 -14.15
CA GLU A 49 -6.03 0.67 -14.92
C GLU A 49 -6.73 -0.60 -14.41
N GLU A 50 -6.18 -1.24 -13.38
CA GLU A 50 -6.79 -2.44 -12.79
C GLU A 50 -8.09 -2.07 -12.06
N ASP A 51 -9.17 -2.83 -12.30
CA ASP A 51 -10.47 -2.59 -11.69
C ASP A 51 -11.17 -3.94 -11.37
N PRO A 52 -11.44 -4.23 -10.07
CA PRO A 52 -11.03 -3.45 -8.91
C PRO A 52 -9.52 -3.56 -8.66
N ARG A 53 -8.89 -2.48 -8.17
CA ARG A 53 -7.51 -2.54 -7.66
C ARG A 53 -7.48 -3.41 -6.39
N PRO A 54 -6.72 -4.53 -6.36
CA PRO A 54 -6.83 -5.52 -5.30
C PRO A 54 -6.53 -5.01 -3.89
N HIS A 55 -5.73 -3.96 -3.74
CA HIS A 55 -5.34 -3.42 -2.45
C HIS A 55 -6.14 -2.18 -2.03
N GLU A 56 -7.11 -1.71 -2.82
CA GLU A 56 -7.88 -0.50 -2.54
C GLU A 56 -9.33 -0.82 -2.15
N ALA A 57 -9.82 -0.22 -1.07
CA ALA A 57 -11.22 -0.34 -0.68
C ALA A 57 -12.14 0.45 -1.66
N PRO A 58 -13.44 0.11 -1.76
CA PRO A 58 -14.15 -0.91 -0.99
C PRO A 58 -14.09 -2.33 -1.60
N ASN A 59 -13.61 -2.48 -2.83
CA ASN A 59 -13.80 -3.72 -3.60
C ASN A 59 -12.52 -4.56 -3.74
N GLY A 60 -11.36 -4.05 -3.31
CA GLY A 60 -10.10 -4.77 -3.36
C GLY A 60 -10.09 -5.98 -2.44
N LEU A 61 -9.63 -7.12 -2.98
CA LEU A 61 -9.54 -8.39 -2.27
C LEU A 61 -8.75 -8.28 -0.95
N TYR A 62 -7.66 -7.51 -0.93
CA TYR A 62 -6.78 -7.34 0.22
C TYR A 62 -7.17 -6.15 1.11
N ALA A 63 -8.16 -5.35 0.70
CA ALA A 63 -8.66 -4.20 1.45
C ALA A 63 -9.72 -4.62 2.49
N THR A 64 -9.35 -5.52 3.40
CA THR A 64 -10.27 -6.16 4.37
C THR A 64 -10.73 -5.27 5.52
N GLY A 65 -10.16 -4.07 5.67
CA GLY A 65 -10.36 -3.21 6.85
C GLY A 65 -9.64 -3.69 8.12
N THR A 66 -8.72 -4.65 8.02
CA THR A 66 -7.92 -5.13 9.16
C THR A 66 -6.98 -4.04 9.67
N ILE A 67 -7.16 -3.63 10.93
CA ILE A 67 -6.24 -2.69 11.61
C ILE A 67 -5.06 -3.47 12.17
N THR A 68 -3.89 -3.31 11.54
CA THR A 68 -2.69 -4.07 11.89
C THR A 68 -1.86 -3.43 13.00
N LYS A 69 -2.14 -2.16 13.32
CA LYS A 69 -1.47 -1.39 14.37
C LYS A 69 -2.32 -0.19 14.79
N GLN A 70 -2.15 0.22 16.05
CA GLN A 70 -2.75 1.44 16.60
C GLN A 70 -1.66 2.33 17.17
N TYR A 71 -1.77 3.62 16.93
CA TYR A 71 -0.85 4.64 17.40
C TYR A 71 -1.63 5.79 18.04
N THR A 72 -1.01 6.50 18.97
CA THR A 72 -1.52 7.77 19.49
C THR A 72 -1.06 8.92 18.60
N GLN A 73 -1.88 9.96 18.43
CA GLN A 73 -1.48 11.15 17.67
C GLN A 73 -0.16 11.73 18.22
N GLY A 74 0.79 12.01 17.32
CA GLY A 74 2.12 12.50 17.68
C GLY A 74 3.08 11.43 18.21
N GLN A 75 2.67 10.16 18.28
CA GLN A 75 3.55 9.07 18.65
C GLN A 75 4.66 8.88 17.61
N VAL A 76 5.90 8.91 18.08
CA VAL A 76 7.04 8.44 17.29
C VAL A 76 6.98 6.91 17.20
N PHE A 77 7.00 6.38 15.99
CA PHE A 77 7.01 4.94 15.73
C PHE A 77 8.13 4.56 14.75
N THR A 78 8.48 3.28 14.73
CA THR A 78 9.44 2.72 13.78
C THR A 78 8.69 2.11 12.61
N LEU A 79 9.02 2.54 11.39
CA LEU A 79 8.56 1.90 10.16
C LEU A 79 9.65 0.93 9.66
N ALA A 80 9.29 -0.33 9.44
CA ALA A 80 10.22 -1.35 8.96
C ALA A 80 9.78 -1.89 7.59
N ALA A 81 10.57 -1.64 6.54
CA ALA A 81 10.41 -2.26 5.22
C ALA A 81 11.26 -3.54 5.11
N ASN A 82 10.74 -4.59 4.48
CA ASN A 82 11.51 -5.79 4.15
C ASN A 82 11.93 -5.73 2.68
N ILE A 83 13.23 -5.70 2.41
CA ILE A 83 13.78 -5.50 1.04
C ILE A 83 14.24 -6.85 0.51
N THR A 84 13.50 -7.42 -0.45
CA THR A 84 13.88 -8.68 -1.14
C THR A 84 14.95 -8.44 -2.20
N THR A 85 14.88 -7.29 -2.89
CA THR A 85 15.87 -6.84 -3.90
C THR A 85 16.16 -5.35 -3.69
N ASN A 86 17.45 -4.98 -3.60
CA ASN A 86 17.85 -3.60 -3.36
C ASN A 86 18.03 -2.82 -4.67
N HIS A 87 17.10 -1.90 -4.96
CA HIS A 87 17.12 -1.03 -6.14
C HIS A 87 17.64 0.39 -5.86
N ARG A 88 18.17 0.67 -4.66
CA ARG A 88 18.55 2.02 -4.17
C ARG A 88 17.33 2.96 -4.08
N GLY A 89 17.56 4.27 -3.97
CA GLY A 89 16.49 5.28 -3.87
C GLY A 89 16.18 5.71 -2.43
N HIS A 90 14.98 6.22 -2.22
CA HIS A 90 14.49 6.69 -0.92
C HIS A 90 13.05 6.21 -0.67
N PHE A 91 12.61 6.29 0.58
CA PHE A 91 11.25 5.97 0.98
C PHE A 91 10.54 7.25 1.41
N GLU A 92 9.26 7.36 1.06
CA GLU A 92 8.33 8.38 1.55
C GLU A 92 7.15 7.65 2.18
N VAL A 93 6.58 8.26 3.22
CA VAL A 93 5.43 7.72 3.95
C VAL A 93 4.41 8.82 4.06
N ARG A 94 3.17 8.54 3.70
CA ARG A 94 2.04 9.47 3.75
C ARG A 94 0.90 8.84 4.54
N ILE A 95 0.06 9.67 5.14
CA ILE A 95 -1.06 9.21 5.96
C ILE A 95 -2.33 10.00 5.64
N CYS A 96 -3.45 9.29 5.54
CA CYS A 96 -4.78 9.89 5.49
C CYS A 96 -5.47 9.74 6.86
N PRO A 97 -6.19 10.77 7.35
CA PRO A 97 -6.69 10.80 8.72
C PRO A 97 -7.89 9.89 8.97
N ASP A 98 -8.71 9.59 7.95
CA ASP A 98 -9.88 8.72 8.10
C ASP A 98 -9.56 7.28 7.67
N PRO A 99 -9.47 6.31 8.60
CA PRO A 99 -9.20 4.91 8.27
C PRO A 99 -10.42 4.16 7.72
N LYS A 100 -11.61 4.77 7.69
CA LYS A 100 -12.85 4.13 7.22
C LYS A 100 -13.15 4.40 5.75
N VAL A 101 -12.49 5.40 5.17
CA VAL A 101 -12.62 5.78 3.76
C VAL A 101 -11.29 5.44 3.10
N GLU A 102 -11.35 4.89 1.88
CA GLU A 102 -10.11 4.66 1.12
C GLU A 102 -9.38 5.99 0.94
N ALA A 103 -8.05 5.96 1.02
CA ALA A 103 -7.25 7.14 0.80
C ALA A 103 -7.46 7.67 -0.64
N THR A 104 -7.11 8.93 -0.85
CA THR A 104 -6.94 9.48 -2.21
C THR A 104 -5.56 10.09 -2.32
N GLU A 105 -5.07 10.22 -3.54
CA GLU A 105 -3.78 10.87 -3.80
C GLU A 105 -3.77 12.31 -3.23
N GLU A 106 -4.87 13.04 -3.38
CA GLU A 106 -5.00 14.40 -2.86
C GLU A 106 -4.89 14.44 -1.33
N CYS A 107 -5.45 13.45 -0.65
CA CYS A 107 -5.35 13.34 0.81
C CYS A 107 -3.92 12.98 1.24
N LEU A 108 -3.29 12.01 0.58
CA LEU A 108 -1.92 11.59 0.90
C LEU A 108 -0.92 12.73 0.71
N HIS A 109 -1.14 13.61 -0.27
CA HIS A 109 -0.30 14.79 -0.51
C HIS A 109 -0.44 15.91 0.53
N GLN A 110 -1.44 15.87 1.41
CA GLN A 110 -1.61 16.87 2.48
C GLN A 110 -0.68 16.61 3.69
N TYR A 111 -0.19 15.39 3.86
CA TYR A 111 0.55 14.96 5.05
C TYR A 111 1.84 14.23 4.66
N VAL A 112 2.95 14.98 4.59
CA VAL A 112 4.31 14.52 4.26
C VAL A 112 5.23 14.62 5.46
#